data_AF-A0A9E1RPW2-F1
#
_entry.id   AF-A0A9E1RPW2-F1
#
_cell.length_a   1.000
_cell.length_b   1.000
_cell.length_c   1.000
_cell.angle_alpha   90.00
_cell.angle_beta   90.00
_cell.angle_gamma   90.00
#
_symmetry.space_group_name_H-M   'P 1'
#
loop_
_entity.id
_entity.type
_entity.pdbx_description
1 polymer ?
#
loop_
_entity_poly.entity_id
_entity_poly.type
_entity_poly.pdbx_seq_one_letter_code
_entity_poly.pdbx_strand_id
1 'polypeptide(L)'
;MTGPGDLDDGLAALVLQAAGARTIVDTQIVQNLWSGYGQILRCRLEGGAQPSVIVKHVRWPDERQHPHGWTSDLSHERKLQSYRVETMWYDRYAHLCADACRVPRCVALESRADEVIMVLEDLDASGFAGRRQHVNEVEIDACLAWL
;
A
#
# COMPACT_ATOMS: atom_id res chain seq x y z
N MET A 1 13.47 18.61 0.32
CA MET A 1 13.21 17.84 -0.92
C MET A 1 13.52 16.40 -0.56
N THR A 2 12.51 15.64 -0.12
CA THR A 2 12.63 14.23 0.29
C THR A 2 13.02 13.39 -0.94
N GLY A 3 14.01 12.53 -0.81
CA GLY A 3 14.44 11.64 -1.88
C GLY A 3 13.41 10.53 -2.14
N PRO A 4 13.51 9.79 -3.26
CA PRO A 4 12.68 8.60 -3.47
C PRO A 4 12.93 7.58 -2.34
N GLY A 5 11.86 7.16 -1.65
CA GLY A 5 11.94 6.27 -0.47
C GLY A 5 12.09 6.98 0.88
N ASP A 6 12.19 8.31 0.89
CA ASP A 6 12.26 9.12 2.11
C ASP A 6 10.84 9.50 2.56
N LEU A 7 10.46 9.09 3.77
CA LEU A 7 9.16 9.42 4.35
C LEU A 7 9.20 10.87 4.81
N ASP A 8 8.24 11.69 4.39
CA ASP A 8 8.09 13.00 5.03
C ASP A 8 7.65 12.85 6.51
N ASP A 9 7.92 13.87 7.32
CA ASP A 9 7.66 13.84 8.76
C ASP A 9 6.19 13.52 9.09
N GLY A 10 5.25 13.98 8.25
CA GLY A 10 3.83 13.72 8.43
C GLY A 10 3.46 12.26 8.20
N LEU A 11 3.99 11.67 7.13
CA LEU A 11 3.79 10.25 6.82
C LEU A 11 4.46 9.36 7.88
N ALA A 12 5.68 9.69 8.31
CA ALA A 12 6.36 8.96 9.36
C ALA A 12 5.56 8.99 10.69
N ALA A 13 5.04 10.16 11.08
CA ALA A 13 4.20 10.30 12.26
C ALA A 13 2.91 9.47 12.17
N LEU A 14 2.24 9.49 11.01
CA LEU A 14 1.04 8.67 10.77
C LEU A 14 1.35 7.18 10.92
N VAL A 15 2.44 6.70 10.33
CA VAL A 15 2.86 5.29 10.40
C VAL A 15 3.13 4.86 11.84
N LEU A 16 3.88 5.67 12.60
CA LEU A 16 4.20 5.39 13.99
C LEU A 16 2.95 5.36 14.87
N GLN A 17 2.05 6.34 14.70
CA GLN A 17 0.79 6.38 15.43
C GLN A 17 -0.10 5.18 15.09
N ALA A 18 -0.29 4.88 13.80
CA ALA A 18 -1.12 3.79 13.34
C ALA A 18 -0.63 2.43 13.83
N ALA A 19 0.69 2.20 13.75
CA ALA A 19 1.29 0.94 14.16
C ALA A 19 1.55 0.83 15.68
N GLY A 20 1.31 1.90 16.44
CA GLY A 20 1.69 1.98 17.85
C GLY A 20 3.18 1.77 18.09
N ALA A 21 4.02 2.20 17.14
CA ALA A 21 5.47 2.01 17.17
C ALA A 21 6.18 3.26 17.67
N ARG A 22 7.41 3.09 18.17
CA ARG A 22 8.25 4.21 18.67
C ARG A 22 9.10 4.83 17.58
N THR A 23 9.60 4.01 16.65
CA THR A 23 10.50 4.48 15.59
C THR A 23 10.42 3.60 14.35
N ILE A 24 10.68 4.22 13.19
CA ILE A 24 10.89 3.55 11.90
C ILE A 24 12.40 3.42 11.75
N VAL A 25 12.91 2.19 11.76
CA VAL A 25 14.36 1.94 11.71
C VAL A 25 14.90 1.76 10.30
N ASP A 26 14.02 1.44 9.35
CA ASP A 26 14.38 1.20 7.96
C ASP A 26 13.13 1.34 7.08
N THR A 27 13.33 1.88 5.88
CA THR A 27 12.27 2.04 4.87
C THR A 27 12.78 1.50 3.54
N GLN A 28 12.06 0.52 3.00
CA GLN A 28 12.38 -0.12 1.74
C GLN A 28 11.28 0.13 0.71
N ILE A 29 11.64 0.58 -0.49
CA ILE A 29 10.70 0.59 -1.61
C ILE A 29 10.44 -0.85 -2.05
N VAL A 30 9.19 -1.30 -1.91
CA VAL A 30 8.71 -2.60 -2.42
C VAL A 30 8.39 -2.47 -3.90
N GLN A 31 7.70 -1.39 -4.28
CA GLN A 31 7.29 -1.16 -5.66
C GLN A 31 7.01 0.31 -5.93
N ASN A 32 7.39 0.81 -7.11
CA ASN A 32 6.91 2.10 -7.61
C ASN A 32 5.52 1.95 -8.25
N LEU A 33 4.62 2.89 -7.98
CA LEU A 33 3.32 2.94 -8.64
C LEU A 33 3.47 3.47 -10.08
N TRP A 34 2.51 3.07 -10.92
CA TRP A 34 2.52 3.40 -12.34
C TRP A 34 2.54 4.91 -12.57
N SER A 35 3.26 5.35 -13.60
CA SER A 35 3.28 6.75 -14.05
C SER A 35 3.67 7.76 -12.97
N GLY A 36 4.42 7.35 -11.95
CA GLY A 36 4.92 8.24 -10.89
C GLY A 36 3.90 8.58 -9.79
N TYR A 37 2.81 7.81 -9.65
CA TYR A 37 1.74 8.06 -8.67
C TYR A 37 2.14 7.76 -7.22
N GLY A 38 3.43 7.65 -6.90
CA GLY A 38 3.91 7.28 -5.57
C GLY A 38 4.44 5.85 -5.51
N GLN A 39 4.43 5.26 -4.31
CA GLN A 39 5.21 4.07 -3.99
C GLN A 39 4.51 3.17 -2.96
N ILE A 40 4.87 1.90 -2.98
CA ILE A 40 4.61 0.94 -1.91
C ILE A 40 5.93 0.77 -1.15
N LEU A 41 5.91 1.08 0.14
CA LEU A 41 7.04 1.06 1.04
C LEU A 41 6.82 0.00 2.11
N ARG A 42 7.90 -0.65 2.55
CA ARG A 42 7.93 -1.44 3.78
C ARG A 42 8.67 -0.63 4.82
N CYS A 43 8.00 -0.34 5.93
CA CYS A 43 8.59 0.36 7.07
C CYS A 43 8.86 -0.67 8.16
N ARG A 44 10.13 -0.85 8.55
CA ARG A 44 10.49 -1.66 9.72
C ARG A 44 10.36 -0.81 10.98
N LEU A 45 9.77 -1.39 12.00
CA LEU A 45 9.33 -0.69 13.20
C LEU A 45 9.99 -1.26 14.45
N GLU A 46 10.25 -0.39 15.42
CA GLU A 46 10.61 -0.79 16.77
C GLU A 46 9.60 -0.27 17.79
N GLY A 47 9.30 -1.09 18.80
CA GLY A 47 8.41 -0.74 19.90
C GLY A 47 6.91 -0.81 19.57
N GLY A 48 6.54 -1.32 18.40
CA GLY A 48 5.16 -1.64 18.05
C GLY A 48 4.85 -3.14 18.14
N ALA A 49 3.57 -3.50 17.97
CA ALA A 49 3.13 -4.90 18.01
C ALA A 49 3.60 -5.71 16.79
N GLN A 50 3.85 -5.03 15.67
CA GLN A 50 4.32 -5.64 14.42
C GLN A 50 5.73 -5.14 14.09
N PRO A 51 6.63 -6.01 13.60
CA PRO A 51 8.00 -5.64 13.26
C PRO A 51 8.08 -4.80 11.96
N SER A 52 7.04 -4.80 11.15
CA SER A 52 6.94 -3.98 9.94
C SER A 52 5.49 -3.75 9.52
N VAL A 53 5.30 -2.71 8.70
CA VAL A 53 4.05 -2.42 7.99
C VAL A 53 4.33 -2.09 6.53
N ILE A 54 3.31 -2.27 5.69
CA ILE A 54 3.33 -1.82 4.29
C ILE A 54 2.60 -0.49 4.19
N VAL A 55 3.25 0.51 3.61
CA VAL A 55 2.68 1.83 3.36
C VAL A 55 2.50 1.98 1.86
N LYS A 56 1.25 2.06 1.42
CA LYS A 56 0.93 2.43 0.04
C LYS A 56 0.62 3.91 0.02
N HIS A 57 1.58 4.70 -0.43
CA HIS A 57 1.47 6.14 -0.56
C HIS A 57 1.24 6.49 -2.02
N VAL A 58 0.02 6.95 -2.31
CA VAL A 58 -0.39 7.35 -3.64
C VAL A 58 -0.49 8.86 -3.69
N ARG A 59 0.25 9.52 -4.58
CA ARG A 59 0.22 10.97 -4.78
C ARG A 59 -0.12 11.28 -6.22
N TRP A 60 -1.06 12.18 -6.43
CA TRP A 60 -1.42 12.62 -7.78
C TRP A 60 -0.26 13.46 -8.32
N PRO A 61 0.28 13.14 -9.50
CA PRO A 61 1.24 14.04 -10.12
C PRO A 61 0.53 15.36 -10.43
N ASP A 62 1.16 16.49 -10.09
CA ASP A 62 0.72 17.80 -10.56
C ASP A 62 0.58 17.73 -12.08
N GLU A 63 -0.61 18.02 -12.62
CA GLU A 63 -0.98 17.89 -14.04
C GLU A 63 -0.07 18.71 -15.00
N ARG A 64 0.87 19.50 -14.47
CA ARG A 64 1.61 20.54 -15.17
C ARG A 64 2.94 20.10 -15.79
N GLN A 65 3.34 18.84 -15.70
CA GLN A 65 4.67 18.40 -16.19
C GLN A 65 4.63 17.16 -17.10
N HIS A 66 3.81 17.20 -18.14
CA HIS A 66 4.01 16.31 -19.29
C HIS A 66 4.57 17.10 -20.49
N PRO A 67 5.88 16.96 -20.82
CA PRO A 67 6.52 17.64 -21.96
C PRO A 67 5.91 17.34 -23.34
N HIS A 68 5.07 16.30 -23.43
CA HIS A 68 4.55 15.78 -24.70
C HIS A 68 3.03 15.58 -24.74
N GLY A 69 2.27 16.07 -23.74
CA GLY A 69 0.79 16.14 -23.80
C GLY A 69 0.05 14.81 -24.02
N TRP A 70 0.69 13.66 -23.76
CA TRP A 70 0.20 12.33 -24.18
C TRP A 70 -0.33 11.44 -23.06
N THR A 71 -0.70 12.04 -21.93
CA THR A 71 -1.51 11.36 -20.93
C THR A 71 -2.93 11.88 -21.13
N SER A 72 -3.75 11.20 -21.93
CA SER A 72 -5.16 11.58 -22.02
C SER A 72 -5.77 11.52 -20.62
N ASP A 73 -6.60 12.51 -20.29
CA ASP A 73 -7.33 12.64 -19.02
C ASP A 73 -7.92 11.30 -18.56
N LEU A 74 -8.36 10.47 -19.51
CA LEU A 74 -8.89 9.12 -19.28
C LEU A 74 -7.96 8.18 -18.49
N SER A 75 -6.65 8.20 -18.73
CA SER A 75 -5.71 7.33 -18.03
C SER A 75 -5.38 7.82 -16.61
N HIS A 76 -5.53 9.12 -16.36
CA HIS A 76 -5.46 9.73 -15.04
C HIS A 76 -6.74 9.42 -14.27
N GLU A 77 -7.91 9.71 -14.86
CA GLU A 77 -9.24 9.41 -14.32
C GLU A 77 -9.40 7.94 -13.94
N ARG A 78 -8.97 7.00 -14.81
CA ARG A 78 -9.01 5.57 -14.52
C ARG A 78 -8.18 5.21 -13.29
N LYS A 79 -6.99 5.79 -13.14
CA LYS A 79 -6.12 5.54 -11.97
C LYS A 79 -6.77 6.10 -10.71
N LEU A 80 -7.26 7.35 -10.75
CA LEU A 80 -7.98 7.95 -9.63
C LEU A 80 -9.17 7.08 -9.21
N GLN A 81 -9.94 6.58 -10.18
CA GLN A 81 -11.06 5.70 -9.90
C GLN A 81 -10.61 4.38 -9.26
N SER A 82 -9.54 3.76 -9.75
CA SER A 82 -8.97 2.56 -9.12
C SER A 82 -8.54 2.81 -7.67
N TYR A 83 -7.88 3.93 -7.37
CA TYR A 83 -7.50 4.27 -6.01
C TYR A 83 -8.72 4.56 -5.12
N ARG A 84 -9.76 5.21 -5.63
CA ARG A 84 -11.03 5.42 -4.91
C ARG A 84 -11.71 4.10 -4.57
N VAL A 85 -11.79 3.19 -5.53
CA VAL A 85 -12.38 1.85 -5.33
C VAL A 85 -11.60 1.07 -4.28
N GLU A 86 -10.27 1.05 -4.38
CA GLU A 86 -9.41 0.35 -3.41
C GLU A 86 -9.51 0.95 -2.00
N THR A 87 -9.47 2.27 -1.88
CA THR A 87 -9.64 3.02 -0.62
C THR A 87 -10.95 2.62 0.05
N MET A 88 -12.05 2.67 -0.70
CA MET A 88 -13.39 2.29 -0.22
C MET A 88 -13.47 0.81 0.14
N TRP A 89 -12.74 -0.05 -0.58
CA TRP A 89 -12.69 -1.47 -0.30
C TRP A 89 -12.04 -1.77 1.05
N TYR A 90 -10.87 -1.17 1.32
CA TYR A 90 -10.18 -1.31 2.61
C TYR A 90 -10.96 -0.66 3.76
N ASP A 91 -11.58 0.49 3.53
CA ASP A 91 -12.41 1.19 4.52
C ASP A 91 -13.61 0.35 4.97
N ARG A 92 -14.33 -0.27 4.02
CA ARG A 92 -15.67 -0.83 4.28
C ARG A 92 -15.79 -2.34 4.23
N TYR A 93 -14.89 -3.03 3.53
CA TYR A 93 -15.12 -4.44 3.19
C TYR A 93 -13.97 -5.36 3.58
N ALA A 94 -12.72 -4.89 3.63
CA ALA A 94 -11.57 -5.74 3.98
C ALA A 94 -11.71 -6.45 5.33
N HIS A 95 -12.32 -5.80 6.32
CA HIS A 95 -12.55 -6.37 7.65
C HIS A 95 -13.65 -7.46 7.69
N LEU A 96 -14.43 -7.61 6.61
CA LEU A 96 -15.46 -8.64 6.47
C LEU A 96 -14.89 -9.95 5.87
N CYS A 97 -13.66 -9.92 5.35
CA CYS A 97 -12.98 -11.11 4.85
C CYS A 97 -12.71 -12.08 6.02
N ALA A 98 -13.06 -13.35 5.83
CA ALA A 98 -12.75 -14.41 6.77
C ALA A 98 -11.26 -14.76 6.73
N ASP A 99 -10.77 -15.47 7.75
CA ASP A 99 -9.38 -15.95 7.77
C ASP A 99 -9.04 -16.89 6.60
N ALA A 100 -10.04 -17.57 6.03
CA ALA A 100 -9.89 -18.40 4.83
C ALA A 100 -9.56 -17.59 3.56
N CYS A 101 -10.03 -16.34 3.47
CA CYS A 101 -9.78 -15.41 2.37
C CYS A 101 -9.03 -14.16 2.88
N ARG A 102 -7.99 -14.39 3.68
CA ARG A 102 -7.28 -13.32 4.38
C ARG A 102 -6.70 -12.31 3.40
N VAL A 103 -6.88 -11.04 3.75
CA VAL A 103 -6.31 -9.86 3.09
C VAL A 103 -5.49 -9.07 4.12
N PRO A 104 -4.57 -8.19 3.71
CA PRO A 104 -3.85 -7.33 4.65
C PRO A 104 -4.84 -6.53 5.48
N ARG A 105 -4.70 -6.55 6.81
CA ARG A 105 -5.49 -5.65 7.67
C ARG A 105 -5.10 -4.20 7.38
N CYS A 106 -6.09 -3.33 7.18
CA CYS A 106 -5.88 -1.90 7.11
C CYS A 106 -5.76 -1.34 8.53
N VAL A 107 -4.60 -0.77 8.85
CA VAL A 107 -4.29 -0.20 10.16
C VAL A 107 -4.62 1.29 10.20
N ALA A 108 -4.36 1.99 9.10
CA ALA A 108 -4.79 3.36 8.91
C ALA A 108 -5.07 3.65 7.43
N LEU A 109 -6.01 4.56 7.22
CA LEU A 109 -6.41 5.05 5.92
C LEU A 109 -6.56 6.56 6.01
N GLU A 110 -5.80 7.30 5.20
CA GLU A 110 -5.91 8.75 5.11
C GLU A 110 -6.10 9.15 3.66
N SER A 111 -7.16 9.92 3.38
CA SER A 111 -7.42 10.50 2.06
C SER A 111 -7.33 12.01 2.18
N ARG A 112 -6.44 12.61 1.38
CA ARG A 112 -6.28 14.06 1.25
C ARG A 112 -6.71 14.48 -0.16
N ALA A 113 -6.65 15.78 -0.44
CA ALA A 113 -7.05 16.31 -1.74
C ALA A 113 -6.23 15.70 -2.90
N ASP A 114 -4.93 15.55 -2.69
CA ASP A 114 -3.94 15.17 -3.69
C ASP A 114 -3.23 13.82 -3.42
N GLU A 115 -3.61 13.12 -2.36
CA GLU A 115 -2.99 11.85 -2.00
C GLU A 115 -3.91 10.91 -1.22
N VAL A 116 -3.60 9.62 -1.31
CA VAL A 116 -4.18 8.55 -0.48
C VAL A 116 -3.03 7.80 0.16
N ILE A 117 -3.14 7.57 1.47
CA ILE A 117 -2.19 6.81 2.26
C ILE A 117 -2.92 5.63 2.89
N MET A 118 -2.42 4.43 2.66
CA MET A 118 -2.86 3.20 3.31
C MET A 118 -1.70 2.60 4.09
N VAL A 119 -1.89 2.42 5.41
CA VAL A 119 -0.98 1.64 6.26
C VAL A 119 -1.60 0.26 6.45
N LEU A 120 -0.93 -0.76 5.93
CA LEU A 120 -1.41 -2.12 5.84
C LEU A 120 -0.50 -3.07 6.62
N GLU A 121 -1.07 -4.18 7.07
CA GLU A 121 -0.33 -5.33 7.58
C GLU A 121 0.73 -5.80 6.58
N ASP A 122 1.96 -6.05 7.07
CA ASP A 122 2.98 -6.72 6.28
C ASP A 122 2.74 -8.23 6.30
N LEU A 123 2.21 -8.75 5.18
CA LEU A 123 1.92 -10.17 5.04
C LEU A 123 3.20 -11.02 5.10
N ASP A 124 4.36 -10.49 4.71
CA ASP A 124 5.62 -11.25 4.84
C ASP A 124 5.94 -11.49 6.32
N ALA A 125 5.81 -10.45 7.16
CA ALA A 125 5.97 -10.55 8.60
C ALA A 125 4.86 -11.39 9.27
N SER A 126 3.71 -11.52 8.61
CA SER A 126 2.56 -12.30 9.08
C SER A 126 2.61 -13.78 8.65
N GLY A 127 3.73 -14.25 8.09
CA GLY A 127 3.93 -15.65 7.71
C GLY A 127 3.69 -15.97 6.23
N PHE A 128 3.37 -14.97 5.40
CA PHE A 128 3.09 -15.13 3.97
C PHE A 128 4.23 -14.57 3.09
N ALA A 129 5.48 -14.77 3.51
CA ALA A 129 6.67 -14.30 2.78
C ALA A 129 6.97 -15.07 1.47
N GLY A 130 6.28 -16.20 1.24
CA GLY A 130 6.49 -17.04 0.07
C GLY A 130 6.10 -16.34 -1.24
N ARG A 131 6.91 -16.54 -2.29
CA ARG A 131 6.59 -16.16 -3.68
C ARG A 131 6.84 -17.35 -4.59
N ARG A 132 5.77 -17.97 -5.08
CA ARG A 132 5.87 -19.15 -5.96
C ARG A 132 5.86 -18.71 -7.42
N GLN A 133 6.79 -19.23 -8.21
CA GLN A 133 6.82 -19.04 -9.67
C GLN A 133 6.10 -20.17 -10.41
N HIS A 134 5.93 -21.31 -9.75
CA HIS A 134 5.19 -22.47 -10.23
C HIS A 134 4.32 -22.98 -9.08
N VAL A 135 3.10 -23.40 -9.41
CA VAL A 135 2.14 -23.94 -8.46
C VAL A 135 1.65 -25.31 -8.91
N ASN A 136 1.38 -26.19 -7.95
CA ASN A 136 0.72 -27.48 -8.22
C ASN A 136 -0.81 -27.37 -8.12
N GLU A 137 -1.54 -28.43 -8.44
CA GLU A 137 -3.01 -28.46 -8.38
C GLU A 137 -3.56 -28.08 -7.01
N VAL A 138 -2.97 -28.58 -5.91
CA VAL A 138 -3.39 -28.26 -4.53
C VAL A 138 -3.28 -26.76 -4.25
N GLU A 139 -2.22 -26.13 -4.75
CA GLU A 139 -1.99 -24.69 -4.58
C GLU A 139 -2.92 -23.86 -5.47
N ILE A 140 -3.28 -24.37 -6.65
CA ILE A 140 -4.32 -23.76 -7.51
C ILE A 140 -5.67 -23.80 -6.79
N ASP A 141 -6.06 -24.94 -6.24
CA ASP A 141 -7.31 -25.09 -5.49
C ASP A 141 -7.34 -24.17 -4.26
N ALA A 142 -6.22 -24.03 -3.56
CA ALA A 142 -6.09 -23.08 -2.45
C ALA A 142 -6.29 -21.62 -2.90
N CYS A 143 -5.76 -21.23 -4.05
CA CYS A 143 -5.99 -19.90 -4.62
C CYS A 143 -7.45 -19.69 -5.01
N LEU A 144 -8.12 -20.70 -5.57
CA LEU A 144 -9.54 -20.62 -5.93
C LEU A 144 -10.44 -20.55 -4.71
N ALA A 145 -10.11 -21.29 -3.64
CA ALA A 145 -10.84 -21.24 -2.38
C ALA A 145 -10.69 -19.89 -1.63
N TRP A 146 -9.63 -19.14 -1.92
CA TRP A 146 -9.41 -17.80 -1.39
C TRP A 146 -10.25 -16.73 -2.07
N LEU A 147 -10.60 -16.89 -3.36
CA LEU A 147 -11.38 -15.94 -4.18
C LEU A 147 -12.88 -15.93 -3.81
#